data_AF-A0A524E2S3-F1
#
_entry.id   AF-A0A524E2S3-F1
#
_cell.length_a   1.000
_cell.length_b   1.000
_cell.length_c   1.000
_cell.angle_alpha   90.00
_cell.angle_beta   90.00
_cell.angle_gamma   90.00
#
_symmetry.space_group_name_H-M   'P 1'
#
loop_
_entity.id
_entity.type
_entity.pdbx_description
1 polymer ?
#
loop_
_entity_poly.entity_id
_entity_poly.type
_entity_poly.pdbx_seq_one_letter_code
_entity_poly.pdbx_strand_id
1 'polypeptide(L)'
;MKLGTPSTRSSPGDNPKLVRGCPCYKEFGVEKVCLNNDDVLPINSISVDPGFFGQTNSIDDLAAFNSDNPSMCYLLIYLDEESGHTFCVSQGQELLINSKAVSTTEIQAALQFVLASEKASDGIVCSSCLYKYLMTLGETFEDLLSEGERAELISGYVKEFTTEMAIYLSGASSIGSEPENLEIINSRISELVKLRGECARLIQSLRDRNAETSLLKLVDAYRTLFRLEAVFLFQVVTLRESADQNVSVDLIRFMVEMAERVLYAIDEIRESTIRILEKDHMPADLKEFLNRHAEIRKSTEARFTDLIRILGEIETRSTQKGL
;
A
#
# COMPACT_ATOMS: atom_id res chain seq x y z
N MET A 1 1.69 -17.61 -15.24
CA MET A 1 1.20 -18.00 -13.91
C MET A 1 -0.11 -17.27 -13.67
N LYS A 2 -1.20 -17.97 -13.34
CA LYS A 2 -2.43 -17.32 -12.88
C LYS A 2 -2.17 -16.85 -11.45
N LEU A 3 -2.00 -15.55 -11.28
CA LEU A 3 -1.91 -14.92 -9.96
C LEU A 3 -3.24 -15.17 -9.24
N GLY A 4 -3.16 -15.85 -8.10
CA GLY A 4 -4.33 -16.11 -7.26
C GLY A 4 -4.85 -14.79 -6.70
N THR A 5 -6.18 -14.64 -6.70
CA THR A 5 -6.89 -13.63 -5.92
C THR A 5 -6.42 -13.70 -4.46
N PRO A 6 -5.99 -12.58 -3.85
CA PRO A 6 -5.68 -12.57 -2.43
C PRO A 6 -6.99 -12.81 -1.68
N SER A 7 -7.01 -13.86 -0.86
CA SER A 7 -8.05 -14.06 0.13
C SER A 7 -8.03 -12.85 1.05
N THR A 8 -9.08 -12.03 1.00
CA THR A 8 -9.48 -11.22 2.13
C THR A 8 -9.36 -12.11 3.37
N ARG A 9 -8.62 -11.68 4.40
CA ARG A 9 -8.76 -12.29 5.72
C ARG A 9 -10.10 -11.85 6.30
N SER A 10 -11.18 -12.33 5.68
CA SER A 10 -12.51 -12.33 6.24
C SER A 10 -12.50 -13.30 7.41
N SER A 11 -12.87 -12.81 8.59
CA SER A 11 -13.16 -13.69 9.71
C SER A 11 -14.29 -14.64 9.31
N PRO A 12 -14.39 -15.86 9.88
CA PRO A 12 -15.51 -16.74 9.61
C PRO A 12 -16.80 -16.06 10.11
N GLY A 13 -17.55 -15.42 9.20
CA GLY A 13 -18.72 -14.60 9.53
C GLY A 13 -18.82 -13.27 8.77
N ASP A 14 -17.77 -12.81 8.09
CA ASP A 14 -17.83 -11.57 7.30
C ASP A 14 -18.65 -11.76 6.01
N ASN A 15 -19.69 -10.94 5.84
CA ASN A 15 -20.43 -10.84 4.59
C ASN A 15 -19.59 -10.01 3.60
N PRO A 16 -19.13 -10.56 2.45
CA PRO A 16 -18.25 -9.85 1.52
C PRO A 16 -18.90 -8.62 0.89
N LYS A 17 -20.24 -8.50 0.98
CA LYS A 17 -20.99 -7.34 0.52
C LYS A 17 -20.97 -6.18 1.52
N LEU A 18 -20.55 -6.39 2.77
CA LEU A 18 -20.48 -5.35 3.79
C LEU A 18 -19.02 -4.94 4.03
N VAL A 19 -18.76 -3.65 3.89
CA VAL A 19 -17.42 -3.08 3.99
C VAL A 19 -17.37 -2.10 5.15
N ARG A 20 -16.30 -2.22 5.95
CA ARG A 20 -15.96 -1.24 6.99
C ARG A 20 -15.35 0.00 6.36
N GLY A 21 -15.80 1.18 6.81
CA GLY A 21 -15.41 2.47 6.29
C GLY A 21 -16.42 3.01 5.27
N CYS A 22 -16.69 4.31 5.34
CA CYS A 22 -17.61 4.99 4.42
C CYS A 22 -16.88 6.21 3.82
N PRO A 23 -16.74 6.33 2.49
CA PRO A 23 -16.03 7.46 1.89
C PRO A 23 -16.67 8.83 2.18
N CYS A 24 -17.97 8.85 2.52
CA CYS A 24 -18.68 10.08 2.87
C CYS A 24 -18.40 10.54 4.31
N TYR A 25 -17.72 9.73 5.14
CA TYR A 25 -17.39 10.10 6.51
C TYR A 25 -16.17 11.02 6.58
N LYS A 26 -16.28 12.13 7.30
CA LYS A 26 -15.17 13.05 7.60
C LYS A 26 -15.14 13.45 9.08
N GLU A 27 -13.93 13.68 9.58
CA GLU A 27 -13.66 14.22 10.90
C GLU A 27 -12.97 15.59 10.77
N PHE A 28 -13.52 16.59 11.44
CA PHE A 28 -12.97 17.94 11.54
C PHE A 28 -12.73 18.26 13.01
N GLY A 29 -11.59 17.80 13.54
CA GLY A 29 -11.28 17.90 14.95
C GLY A 29 -12.22 17.03 15.79
N VAL A 30 -13.12 17.66 16.55
CA VAL A 30 -14.14 16.94 17.36
C VAL A 30 -15.44 16.71 16.62
N GLU A 31 -15.65 17.39 15.49
CA GLU A 31 -16.88 17.30 14.71
C GLU A 31 -16.78 16.17 13.70
N LYS A 32 -17.87 15.40 13.57
CA LYS A 32 -17.99 14.27 12.67
C LYS A 32 -19.15 14.53 11.74
N VAL A 33 -18.89 14.44 10.44
CA VAL A 33 -19.90 14.76 9.42
C VAL A 33 -19.96 13.68 8.35
N CYS A 34 -21.16 13.46 7.83
CA CYS A 34 -21.41 12.75 6.59
C CYS A 34 -21.49 13.80 5.47
N LEU A 35 -20.83 13.52 4.34
CA LEU A 35 -20.79 14.33 3.12
C LEU A 35 -21.49 13.64 1.94
N ASN A 36 -22.47 12.78 2.21
CA ASN A 36 -23.17 12.08 1.13
C ASN A 36 -23.88 13.09 0.23
N ASN A 37 -23.66 13.00 -1.07
CA ASN A 37 -24.14 13.95 -2.07
C ASN A 37 -23.76 15.42 -1.79
N ASP A 38 -22.59 15.64 -1.17
CA ASP A 38 -22.09 16.96 -0.76
C ASP A 38 -22.94 17.67 0.31
N ASP A 39 -23.94 16.99 0.89
CA ASP A 39 -24.69 17.48 2.03
C ASP A 39 -23.84 17.38 3.30
N VAL A 40 -23.72 18.46 4.08
CA VAL A 40 -22.98 18.43 5.36
C VAL A 40 -23.93 18.07 6.49
N LEU A 41 -23.88 16.81 6.91
CA LEU A 41 -24.74 16.29 7.98
C LEU A 41 -23.92 15.92 9.22
N PRO A 42 -24.13 16.58 10.37
CA PRO A 42 -23.50 16.16 11.62
C PRO A 42 -23.97 14.76 12.02
N ILE A 43 -23.02 13.89 12.36
CA ILE A 43 -23.29 12.50 12.71
C ILE A 43 -22.57 12.04 13.97
N ASN A 44 -23.18 11.09 14.64
CA ASN A 44 -22.58 10.26 15.67
C ASN A 44 -22.15 8.95 15.03
N SER A 45 -20.83 8.77 14.87
CA SER A 45 -20.28 7.53 14.31
C SER A 45 -20.03 6.47 15.37
N ILE A 46 -20.39 5.23 15.06
CA ILE A 46 -20.06 4.04 15.84
C ILE A 46 -19.47 3.02 14.87
N SER A 47 -18.32 2.44 15.22
CA SER A 47 -17.75 1.33 14.44
C SER A 47 -18.47 0.04 14.81
N VAL A 48 -19.21 -0.54 13.85
CA VAL A 48 -19.95 -1.79 14.06
C VAL A 48 -19.28 -2.92 13.29
N ASP A 49 -19.29 -4.13 13.86
CA ASP A 49 -18.82 -5.33 13.19
C ASP A 49 -19.81 -5.78 12.09
N PRO A 50 -19.38 -6.00 10.83
CA PRO A 50 -20.24 -6.49 9.75
C PRO A 50 -20.98 -7.79 10.09
N GLY A 51 -20.39 -8.66 10.93
CA GLY A 51 -21.01 -9.90 11.37
C GLY A 51 -22.31 -9.69 12.16
N PHE A 52 -22.54 -8.49 12.71
CA PHE A 52 -23.80 -8.12 13.37
C PHE A 52 -25.00 -8.13 12.42
N PHE A 53 -24.79 -7.88 11.14
CA PHE A 53 -25.87 -7.74 10.14
C PHE A 53 -26.23 -9.08 9.48
N GLY A 54 -25.54 -10.17 9.82
CA GLY A 54 -25.81 -11.51 9.28
C GLY A 54 -25.61 -11.62 7.76
N GLN A 55 -26.25 -12.62 7.14
CA GLN A 55 -26.27 -12.78 5.68
C GLN A 55 -27.32 -11.87 5.03
N THR A 56 -27.11 -10.55 5.10
CA THR A 56 -27.82 -9.59 4.26
C THR A 56 -27.52 -9.89 2.80
N ASN A 57 -28.53 -10.28 2.01
CA ASN A 57 -28.34 -10.66 0.61
C ASN A 57 -28.83 -9.60 -0.37
N SER A 58 -29.67 -8.67 0.09
CA SER A 58 -30.28 -7.58 -0.68
C SER A 58 -30.32 -6.26 0.11
N ILE A 59 -30.59 -5.16 -0.60
CA ILE A 59 -30.82 -3.83 0.01
C ILE A 59 -32.08 -3.85 0.89
N ASP A 60 -33.12 -4.60 0.52
CA ASP A 60 -34.36 -4.69 1.29
C ASP A 60 -34.11 -5.30 2.68
N ASP A 61 -33.15 -6.23 2.79
CA ASP A 61 -32.73 -6.80 4.06
C ASP A 61 -32.06 -5.74 4.97
N LEU A 62 -31.41 -4.71 4.39
CA LEU A 62 -30.78 -3.63 5.14
C LEU A 62 -31.79 -2.68 5.79
N ALA A 63 -32.99 -2.56 5.22
CA ALA A 63 -34.00 -1.65 5.75
C ALA A 63 -34.37 -1.99 7.21
N ALA A 64 -34.26 -3.27 7.60
CA ALA A 64 -34.48 -3.73 8.97
C ALA A 64 -33.40 -3.25 9.96
N PHE A 65 -32.25 -2.81 9.46
CA PHE A 65 -31.11 -2.34 10.25
C PHE A 65 -30.90 -0.83 10.15
N ASN A 66 -31.72 -0.11 9.38
CA ASN A 66 -31.66 1.34 9.32
C ASN A 66 -31.85 1.96 10.71
N SER A 67 -31.09 3.01 11.00
CA SER A 67 -31.24 3.72 12.25
C SER A 67 -32.46 4.64 12.20
N ASP A 68 -33.29 4.60 13.23
CA ASP A 68 -34.36 5.58 13.44
C ASP A 68 -33.83 7.01 13.67
N ASN A 69 -32.52 7.16 13.93
CA ASN A 69 -31.86 8.44 14.12
C ASN A 69 -31.04 8.82 12.87
N PRO A 70 -31.39 9.91 12.16
CA PRO A 70 -30.73 10.31 10.92
C PRO A 70 -29.26 10.74 11.13
N SER A 71 -28.89 11.10 12.37
CA SER A 71 -27.50 11.44 12.70
C SER A 71 -26.65 10.21 13.04
N MET A 72 -27.18 8.98 13.03
CA MET A 72 -26.38 7.80 13.34
C MET A 72 -25.68 7.25 12.10
N CYS A 73 -24.39 6.93 12.25
CA CYS A 73 -23.57 6.32 11.21
C CYS A 73 -22.80 5.12 11.75
N TYR A 74 -22.99 3.95 11.15
CA TYR A 74 -22.33 2.69 11.52
C TYR A 74 -20.95 2.52 10.87
N LEU A 75 -20.55 3.48 10.03
CA LEU A 75 -19.34 3.41 9.21
C LEU A 75 -19.28 2.11 8.37
N LEU A 76 -20.44 1.68 7.89
CA LEU A 76 -20.59 0.50 7.06
C LEU A 76 -21.28 0.85 5.76
N ILE A 77 -20.78 0.28 4.68
CA ILE A 77 -21.34 0.41 3.34
C ILE A 77 -21.67 -0.98 2.80
N TYR A 78 -22.74 -1.06 2.02
CA TYR A 78 -23.17 -2.26 1.33
C TYR A 78 -22.85 -2.16 -0.15
N LEU A 79 -22.23 -3.21 -0.69
CA LEU A 79 -21.92 -3.37 -2.09
C LEU A 79 -23.03 -4.19 -2.74
N ASP A 80 -23.90 -3.52 -3.49
CA ASP A 80 -24.92 -4.20 -4.27
C ASP A 80 -24.37 -4.62 -5.63
N GLU A 81 -24.04 -5.90 -5.78
CA GLU A 81 -23.52 -6.44 -7.03
C GLU A 81 -24.57 -6.46 -8.16
N GLU A 82 -25.88 -6.47 -7.83
CA GLU A 82 -26.94 -6.50 -8.84
C GLU A 82 -27.14 -5.15 -9.51
N SER A 83 -27.22 -4.06 -8.72
CA SER A 83 -27.30 -2.70 -9.26
C SER A 83 -25.94 -2.12 -9.65
N GLY A 84 -24.85 -2.64 -9.09
CA GLY A 84 -23.50 -2.08 -9.25
C GLY A 84 -23.24 -0.84 -8.39
N HIS A 85 -24.18 -0.46 -7.51
CA HIS A 85 -24.11 0.72 -6.67
C HIS A 85 -23.81 0.40 -5.20
N THR A 86 -23.34 1.42 -4.48
CA THR A 86 -22.98 1.32 -3.06
C THR A 86 -23.99 2.06 -2.19
N PHE A 87 -24.34 1.47 -1.04
CA PHE A 87 -25.36 2.01 -0.14
C PHE A 87 -24.83 2.20 1.28
N CYS A 88 -25.33 3.23 1.97
CA CYS A 88 -25.11 3.44 3.39
C CYS A 88 -25.94 2.46 4.21
N VAL A 89 -25.31 1.62 5.04
CA VAL A 89 -26.04 0.64 5.86
C VAL A 89 -26.92 1.30 6.93
N SER A 90 -26.53 2.46 7.44
CA SER A 90 -27.28 3.14 8.51
C SER A 90 -28.56 3.81 8.05
N GLN A 91 -28.60 4.24 6.78
CA GLN A 91 -29.69 5.07 6.25
C GLN A 91 -30.38 4.41 5.05
N GLY A 92 -29.83 3.32 4.51
CA GLY A 92 -30.32 2.65 3.29
C GLY A 92 -30.22 3.51 2.03
N GLN A 93 -29.49 4.64 2.08
CA GLN A 93 -29.37 5.57 0.98
C GLN A 93 -28.21 5.18 0.05
N GLU A 94 -28.40 5.40 -1.25
CA GLU A 94 -27.31 5.32 -2.22
C GLU A 94 -26.21 6.32 -1.87
N LEU A 95 -24.96 5.89 -2.01
CA LEU A 95 -23.80 6.75 -1.82
C LEU A 95 -23.53 7.53 -3.09
N LEU A 96 -23.61 8.85 -2.95
CA LEU A 96 -23.33 9.82 -3.99
C LEU A 96 -22.17 10.71 -3.55
N ILE A 97 -21.28 11.05 -4.48
CA ILE A 97 -20.28 12.11 -4.29
C ILE A 97 -20.46 13.06 -5.47
N ASN A 98 -20.73 14.35 -5.20
CA ASN A 98 -21.06 15.32 -6.23
C ASN A 98 -22.12 14.84 -7.24
N SER A 99 -23.26 14.37 -6.72
CA SER A 99 -24.38 13.83 -7.50
C SER A 99 -24.08 12.61 -8.38
N LYS A 100 -22.92 11.97 -8.19
CA LYS A 100 -22.54 10.76 -8.91
C LYS A 100 -22.52 9.55 -7.99
N ALA A 101 -23.15 8.47 -8.45
CA ALA A 101 -23.22 7.22 -7.71
C ALA A 101 -21.85 6.55 -7.58
N VAL A 102 -21.50 6.14 -6.36
CA VAL A 102 -20.27 5.41 -6.08
C VAL A 102 -20.46 3.94 -6.48
N SER A 103 -19.68 3.46 -7.46
CA SER A 103 -19.78 2.08 -7.94
C SER A 103 -19.14 1.06 -6.99
N THR A 104 -19.69 -0.15 -6.95
CA THR A 104 -19.12 -1.26 -6.16
C THR A 104 -17.72 -1.64 -6.62
N THR A 105 -17.47 -1.60 -7.94
CA THR A 105 -16.16 -1.90 -8.54
C THR A 105 -15.08 -0.91 -8.11
N GLU A 106 -15.41 0.38 -8.01
CA GLU A 106 -14.45 1.39 -7.54
C GLU A 106 -14.16 1.26 -6.06
N ILE A 107 -15.17 0.94 -5.24
CA ILE A 107 -14.94 0.64 -3.82
C ILE A 107 -14.05 -0.60 -3.66
N GLN A 108 -14.29 -1.67 -4.42
CA GLN A 108 -13.44 -2.86 -4.37
C GLN A 108 -12.00 -2.55 -4.78
N ALA A 109 -11.80 -1.75 -5.84
CA ALA A 109 -10.47 -1.30 -6.24
C ALA A 109 -9.81 -0.44 -5.15
N ALA A 110 -10.54 0.52 -4.59
CA ALA A 110 -10.09 1.37 -3.50
C ALA A 110 -9.71 0.55 -2.25
N LEU A 111 -10.50 -0.47 -1.89
CA LEU A 111 -10.21 -1.35 -0.76
C LEU A 111 -8.93 -2.14 -0.99
N GLN A 112 -8.78 -2.75 -2.16
CA GLN A 112 -7.56 -3.45 -2.52
C GLN A 112 -6.37 -2.49 -2.39
N PHE A 113 -6.48 -1.28 -2.94
CA PHE A 113 -5.47 -0.23 -2.84
C PHE A 113 -5.11 0.12 -1.39
N VAL A 114 -6.10 0.57 -0.61
CA VAL A 114 -5.91 1.04 0.78
C VAL A 114 -5.38 -0.06 1.68
N LEU A 115 -5.84 -1.31 1.52
CA LEU A 115 -5.38 -2.44 2.34
C LEU A 115 -3.90 -2.82 2.11
N ALA A 116 -3.33 -2.52 0.95
CA ALA A 116 -1.90 -2.72 0.76
C ALA A 116 -1.07 -1.52 1.19
N SER A 117 -1.66 -0.32 1.20
CA SER A 117 -0.96 0.86 1.69
C SER A 117 -0.97 0.97 3.21
N GLU A 118 -2.07 0.58 3.87
CA GLU A 118 -2.24 0.68 5.32
C GLU A 118 -2.04 -0.67 6.00
N LYS A 119 -1.19 -0.70 7.04
CA LYS A 119 -1.24 -1.77 8.06
C LYS A 119 -2.47 -1.56 8.94
N ALA A 120 -3.66 -1.80 8.44
CA ALA A 120 -4.87 -1.80 9.26
C ALA A 120 -4.76 -2.95 10.27
N SER A 121 -4.25 -2.67 11.47
CA SER A 121 -4.11 -3.66 12.56
C SER A 121 -5.46 -4.18 13.06
N ASP A 122 -6.55 -3.45 12.74
CA ASP A 122 -7.87 -3.64 13.32
C ASP A 122 -8.95 -3.94 12.24
N GLY A 123 -8.55 -4.06 10.97
CA GLY A 123 -9.47 -4.30 9.85
C GLY A 123 -10.44 -3.15 9.53
N ILE A 124 -10.30 -2.00 10.19
CA ILE A 124 -11.05 -0.78 9.90
C ILE A 124 -10.33 -0.05 8.75
N VAL A 125 -11.01 0.08 7.62
CA VAL A 125 -10.48 0.82 6.46
C VAL A 125 -10.63 2.31 6.71
N CYS A 126 -9.55 3.08 6.48
CA CYS A 126 -9.60 4.52 6.59
C CYS A 126 -10.59 5.13 5.58
N SER A 127 -11.68 5.69 6.10
CA SER A 127 -12.73 6.34 5.32
C SER A 127 -12.20 7.50 4.48
N SER A 128 -11.20 8.23 5.01
CA SER A 128 -10.56 9.33 4.27
C SER A 128 -9.70 8.83 3.11
N CYS A 129 -9.06 7.68 3.24
CA CYS A 129 -8.26 7.05 2.18
C CYS A 129 -9.15 6.52 1.05
N LEU A 130 -10.29 5.91 1.38
CA LEU A 130 -11.29 5.51 0.38
C LEU A 130 -11.77 6.72 -0.44
N TYR A 131 -12.15 7.82 0.22
CA TYR A 131 -12.55 9.04 -0.47
C TYR A 131 -11.43 9.60 -1.37
N LYS A 132 -10.20 9.69 -0.84
CA LYS A 132 -9.05 10.17 -1.62
C LYS A 132 -8.84 9.32 -2.88
N TYR A 133 -8.88 7.99 -2.76
CA TYR A 133 -8.75 7.10 -3.92
C TYR A 133 -9.86 7.32 -4.95
N LEU A 134 -11.12 7.39 -4.51
CA LEU A 134 -12.26 7.60 -5.41
C LEU A 134 -12.11 8.91 -6.18
N MET A 135 -11.73 10.00 -5.50
CA MET A 135 -11.56 11.30 -6.15
C MET A 135 -10.36 11.34 -7.11
N THR A 136 -9.26 10.67 -6.79
CA THR A 136 -8.02 10.78 -7.57
C THR A 136 -7.91 9.77 -8.69
N LEU A 137 -8.32 8.54 -8.42
CA LEU A 137 -8.15 7.41 -9.33
C LEU A 137 -9.48 6.91 -9.87
N GLY A 138 -10.61 7.10 -9.18
CA GLY A 138 -11.93 6.67 -9.63
C GLY A 138 -12.29 7.17 -11.03
N GLU A 139 -12.91 6.29 -11.82
CA GLU A 139 -13.34 6.60 -13.19
C GLU A 139 -14.59 7.48 -13.17
N THR A 140 -15.49 7.25 -12.21
CA THR A 140 -16.74 8.00 -12.07
C THR A 140 -16.51 9.49 -11.83
N PHE A 141 -15.43 9.84 -11.12
CA PHE A 141 -15.12 11.18 -10.65
C PHE A 141 -14.10 11.92 -11.52
N GLU A 142 -13.86 11.42 -12.73
CA GLU A 142 -12.80 11.91 -13.61
C GLU A 142 -12.97 13.38 -14.05
N ASP A 143 -14.18 13.85 -14.24
CA ASP A 143 -14.46 15.24 -14.63
C ASP A 143 -14.42 16.24 -13.45
N LEU A 144 -14.26 15.77 -12.21
CA LEU A 144 -14.31 16.64 -11.02
C LEU A 144 -13.00 17.35 -10.72
N LEU A 145 -11.89 16.84 -11.23
CA LEU A 145 -10.56 17.40 -11.04
C LEU A 145 -10.00 17.80 -12.39
N SER A 146 -9.41 18.99 -12.48
CA SER A 146 -8.52 19.30 -13.58
C SER A 146 -7.32 18.34 -13.60
N GLU A 147 -6.70 18.19 -14.77
CA GLU A 147 -5.48 17.37 -14.92
C GLU A 147 -4.39 17.77 -13.92
N GLY A 148 -4.22 19.07 -13.68
CA GLY A 148 -3.26 19.60 -12.71
C GLY A 148 -3.59 19.25 -11.26
N GLU A 149 -4.85 19.38 -10.85
CA GLU A 149 -5.30 19.01 -9.49
C GLU A 149 -5.18 17.50 -9.25
N ARG A 150 -5.51 16.69 -10.26
CA ARG A 150 -5.32 15.24 -10.19
C ARG A 150 -3.85 14.88 -10.06
N ALA A 151 -2.98 15.46 -10.88
CA ALA A 151 -1.54 15.21 -10.84
C ALA A 151 -0.94 15.61 -9.49
N GLU A 152 -1.38 16.72 -8.90
CA GLU A 152 -0.96 17.17 -7.58
C GLU A 152 -1.37 16.18 -6.47
N LEU A 153 -2.62 15.71 -6.49
CA LEU A 153 -3.10 14.74 -5.51
C LEU A 153 -2.41 13.37 -5.64
N ILE A 154 -2.21 12.90 -6.87
CA ILE A 154 -1.46 11.66 -7.14
C ILE A 154 -0.01 11.80 -6.65
N SER A 155 0.66 12.91 -6.99
CA SER A 155 2.03 13.19 -6.57
C SER A 155 2.15 13.25 -5.04
N GLY A 156 1.21 13.93 -4.36
CA GLY A 156 1.15 13.99 -2.91
C GLY A 156 1.00 12.61 -2.26
N TYR A 157 0.08 11.79 -2.80
CA TYR A 157 -0.13 10.42 -2.31
C TYR A 157 1.12 9.55 -2.49
N VAL A 158 1.74 9.58 -3.68
CA VAL A 158 2.96 8.82 -3.96
C VAL A 158 4.10 9.26 -3.04
N LYS A 159 4.29 10.57 -2.85
CA LYS A 159 5.33 11.12 -1.96
C LYS A 159 5.13 10.61 -0.53
N GLU A 160 3.90 10.60 -0.02
CA GLU A 160 3.58 10.10 1.33
C GLU A 160 3.88 8.61 1.45
N PHE A 161 3.36 7.80 0.53
CA PHE A 161 3.54 6.34 0.54
C PHE A 161 5.01 5.92 0.42
N THR A 162 5.74 6.50 -0.53
CA THR A 162 7.16 6.21 -0.75
C THR A 162 8.03 6.66 0.43
N THR A 163 7.63 7.72 1.14
CA THR A 163 8.29 8.17 2.37
C THR A 163 8.10 7.18 3.51
N GLU A 164 6.87 6.71 3.75
CA GLU A 164 6.61 5.69 4.77
C GLU A 164 7.45 4.43 4.51
N MET A 165 7.50 4.00 3.24
CA MET A 165 8.30 2.86 2.84
C MET A 165 9.80 3.09 3.09
N ALA A 166 10.31 4.28 2.77
CA ALA A 166 11.71 4.63 2.99
C ALA A 166 12.09 4.65 4.49
N ILE A 167 11.22 5.19 5.34
CA ILE A 167 11.38 5.19 6.81
C ILE A 167 11.39 3.76 7.35
N TYR A 168 10.48 2.91 6.85
CA TYR A 168 10.44 1.50 7.21
C TYR A 168 11.72 0.76 6.82
N LEU A 169 12.23 0.96 5.59
CA LEU A 169 13.49 0.38 5.12
C LEU A 169 14.70 0.88 5.92
N SER A 170 14.56 2.03 6.57
CA SER A 170 15.58 2.59 7.47
C SER A 170 15.50 2.03 8.89
N GLY A 171 14.50 1.19 9.19
CA GLY A 171 14.29 0.57 10.50
C GLY A 171 13.67 1.50 11.55
N ALA A 172 13.15 2.66 11.14
CA ALA A 172 12.50 3.61 12.03
C ALA A 172 11.01 3.23 12.26
N SER A 173 10.54 3.46 13.48
CA SER A 173 9.23 2.99 13.96
C SER A 173 8.06 3.91 13.59
N SER A 174 8.33 5.17 13.27
CA SER A 174 7.31 6.20 13.06
C SER A 174 7.79 7.29 12.11
N ILE A 175 6.82 7.91 11.43
CA ILE A 175 7.03 9.10 10.62
C ILE A 175 7.26 10.29 11.56
N GLY A 176 8.43 10.92 11.44
CA GLY A 176 8.79 12.15 12.17
C GLY A 176 8.46 13.40 11.38
N SER A 177 9.05 14.53 11.77
CA SER A 177 8.96 15.75 10.97
C SER A 177 9.69 15.59 9.61
N GLU A 178 9.36 16.39 8.60
CA GLU A 178 10.00 16.25 7.28
C GLU A 178 11.54 16.29 7.30
N PRO A 179 12.19 17.20 8.06
CA PRO A 179 13.66 17.21 8.17
C PRO A 179 14.20 15.91 8.77
N GLU A 180 13.55 15.40 9.82
CA GLU A 180 13.94 14.15 10.48
C GLU A 180 13.82 12.96 9.53
N ASN A 181 12.74 12.89 8.75
CA ASN A 181 12.53 11.82 7.78
C ASN A 181 13.62 11.81 6.72
N LEU A 182 14.01 12.98 6.19
CA LEU A 182 15.10 13.09 5.22
C LEU A 182 16.45 12.70 5.81
N GLU A 183 16.73 13.09 7.06
CA GLU A 183 17.96 12.68 7.76
C GLU A 183 18.04 11.16 7.95
N ILE A 184 16.93 10.52 8.35
CA ILE A 184 16.82 9.06 8.49
C ILE A 184 17.11 8.37 7.16
N ILE A 185 16.46 8.82 6.09
CA ILE A 185 16.62 8.24 4.74
C ILE A 185 18.07 8.41 4.26
N ASN A 186 18.65 9.59 4.41
CA ASN A 186 20.04 9.86 4.00
C ASN A 186 21.07 9.06 4.80
N SER A 187 20.82 8.86 6.10
CA SER A 187 21.63 7.99 6.95
C SER A 187 21.59 6.55 6.45
N ARG A 188 20.40 6.05 6.12
CA ARG A 188 20.23 4.70 5.57
C ARG A 188 20.90 4.52 4.22
N ILE A 189 20.78 5.49 3.31
CA ILE A 189 21.50 5.48 2.03
C ILE A 189 23.01 5.34 2.27
N SER A 190 23.56 6.12 3.20
CA SER A 190 24.99 6.08 3.54
C SER A 190 25.41 4.72 4.11
N GLU A 191 24.56 4.09 4.92
CA GLU A 191 24.78 2.75 5.45
C GLU A 191 24.79 1.69 4.34
N LEU A 192 23.79 1.70 3.44
CA LEU A 192 23.71 0.77 2.32
C LEU A 192 24.92 0.85 1.39
N VAL A 193 25.42 2.07 1.15
CA VAL A 193 26.66 2.28 0.38
C VAL A 193 27.87 1.65 1.08
N LYS A 194 27.97 1.76 2.42
CA LYS A 194 29.03 1.10 3.20
C LYS A 194 28.91 -0.42 3.13
N LEU A 195 27.71 -0.97 3.36
CA LEU A 195 27.42 -2.41 3.29
C LEU A 195 27.75 -2.99 1.90
N ARG A 196 27.42 -2.26 0.83
CA ARG A 196 27.83 -2.63 -0.54
C ARG A 196 29.34 -2.73 -0.69
N GLY A 197 30.09 -1.78 -0.10
CA GLY A 197 31.56 -1.80 -0.08
C GLY A 197 32.12 -2.98 0.71
N GLU A 198 31.49 -3.32 1.84
CA GLU A 198 31.83 -4.50 2.65
C GLU A 198 31.60 -5.80 1.87
N CYS A 199 30.46 -5.94 1.19
CA CYS A 199 30.20 -7.09 0.32
C CYS A 199 31.24 -7.21 -0.81
N ALA A 200 31.65 -6.10 -1.42
CA ALA A 200 32.67 -6.13 -2.46
C ALA A 200 34.03 -6.63 -1.93
N ARG A 201 34.44 -6.18 -0.73
CA ARG A 201 35.64 -6.70 -0.05
C ARG A 201 35.50 -8.17 0.31
N LEU A 202 34.32 -8.58 0.80
CA LEU A 202 34.04 -9.96 1.16
C LEU A 202 34.10 -10.89 -0.07
N ILE A 203 33.52 -10.48 -1.20
CA ILE A 203 33.60 -11.23 -2.47
C ILE A 203 35.05 -11.44 -2.87
N GLN A 204 35.89 -10.40 -2.79
CA GLN A 204 37.31 -10.52 -3.12
C GLN A 204 38.02 -11.50 -2.17
N SER A 205 37.83 -11.35 -0.86
CA SER A 205 38.41 -12.27 0.13
C SER A 205 37.93 -13.72 -0.04
N LEU A 206 36.69 -13.94 -0.46
CA LEU A 206 36.13 -15.27 -0.71
C LEU A 206 36.75 -15.88 -1.98
N ARG A 207 36.94 -15.10 -3.04
CA ARG A 207 37.64 -15.55 -4.26
C ARG A 207 39.08 -15.93 -3.98
N ASP A 208 39.81 -15.11 -3.20
CA ASP A 208 41.20 -15.38 -2.84
C ASP A 208 41.35 -16.68 -2.03
N ARG A 209 40.29 -17.08 -1.32
CA ARG A 209 40.23 -18.33 -0.54
C ARG A 209 39.63 -19.52 -1.32
N ASN A 210 39.39 -19.38 -2.63
CA ASN A 210 38.68 -20.37 -3.44
C ASN A 210 37.35 -20.82 -2.82
N ALA A 211 36.60 -19.86 -2.26
CA ALA A 211 35.28 -20.14 -1.72
C ALA A 211 34.32 -20.61 -2.81
N GLU A 212 33.30 -21.34 -2.39
CA GLU A 212 32.32 -21.93 -3.28
C GLU A 212 31.53 -20.87 -4.08
N THR A 213 31.26 -21.18 -5.35
CA THR A 213 30.51 -20.31 -6.27
C THR A 213 29.12 -19.92 -5.74
N SER A 214 28.42 -20.80 -5.01
CA SER A 214 27.11 -20.48 -4.42
C SER A 214 27.22 -19.39 -3.35
N LEU A 215 28.27 -19.42 -2.53
CA LEU A 215 28.49 -18.39 -1.51
C LEU A 215 28.85 -17.05 -2.15
N LEU A 216 29.68 -17.07 -3.20
CA LEU A 216 29.99 -15.87 -3.98
C LEU A 216 28.74 -15.26 -4.61
N LYS A 217 27.86 -16.08 -5.19
CA LYS A 217 26.56 -15.63 -5.73
C LYS A 217 25.67 -15.01 -4.66
N LEU A 218 25.59 -15.62 -3.48
CA LEU A 218 24.80 -15.08 -2.36
C LEU A 218 25.28 -13.68 -1.98
N VAL A 219 26.59 -13.50 -1.75
CA VAL A 219 27.14 -12.19 -1.35
C VAL A 219 26.98 -11.16 -2.47
N ASP A 220 27.08 -11.56 -3.73
CA ASP A 220 26.85 -10.67 -4.88
C ASP A 220 25.38 -10.25 -5.02
N ALA A 221 24.44 -11.15 -4.73
CA ALA A 221 23.02 -10.83 -4.69
C ALA A 221 22.69 -9.82 -3.58
N TYR A 222 23.28 -9.96 -2.38
CA TYR A 222 23.18 -8.93 -1.31
C TYR A 222 23.78 -7.59 -1.74
N ARG A 223 24.95 -7.61 -2.39
CA ARG A 223 25.58 -6.39 -2.91
C ARG A 223 24.66 -5.67 -3.91
N THR A 224 23.97 -6.44 -4.74
CA THR A 224 22.99 -5.92 -5.71
C THR A 224 21.76 -5.36 -5.01
N LEU A 225 21.21 -6.08 -4.02
CA LEU A 225 20.10 -5.61 -3.21
C LEU A 225 20.40 -4.26 -2.56
N PHE A 226 21.52 -4.12 -1.84
CA PHE A 226 21.89 -2.87 -1.19
C PHE A 226 22.05 -1.71 -2.17
N ARG A 227 22.56 -1.98 -3.38
CA ARG A 227 22.64 -0.97 -4.44
C ARG A 227 21.25 -0.52 -4.88
N LEU A 228 20.33 -1.46 -5.11
CA LEU A 228 18.98 -1.18 -5.59
C LEU A 228 18.16 -0.44 -4.53
N GLU A 229 18.23 -0.86 -3.27
CA GLU A 229 17.60 -0.16 -2.15
C GLU A 229 18.13 1.28 -2.01
N ALA A 230 19.45 1.48 -2.10
CA ALA A 230 20.02 2.82 -2.03
C ALA A 230 19.56 3.71 -3.20
N VAL A 231 19.48 3.16 -4.41
CA VAL A 231 18.94 3.89 -5.57
C VAL A 231 17.49 4.24 -5.34
N PHE A 232 16.67 3.30 -4.86
CA PHE A 232 15.26 3.54 -4.55
C PHE A 232 15.10 4.68 -3.55
N LEU A 233 15.82 4.63 -2.41
CA LEU A 233 15.77 5.68 -1.40
C LEU A 233 16.21 7.05 -1.94
N PHE A 234 17.21 7.08 -2.83
CA PHE A 234 17.61 8.32 -3.51
C PHE A 234 16.49 8.90 -4.38
N GLN A 235 15.70 8.05 -5.05
CA GLN A 235 14.54 8.49 -5.82
C GLN A 235 13.42 9.02 -4.92
N VAL A 236 13.23 8.45 -3.73
CA VAL A 236 12.27 8.97 -2.74
C VAL A 236 12.62 10.41 -2.35
N VAL A 237 13.91 10.68 -2.08
CA VAL A 237 14.41 12.03 -1.78
C VAL A 237 14.20 12.95 -2.98
N THR A 238 14.59 12.50 -4.18
CA THR A 238 14.45 13.28 -5.42
C THR A 238 13.00 13.63 -5.72
N LEU A 239 12.08 12.67 -5.58
CA LEU A 239 10.66 12.86 -5.79
C LEU A 239 10.09 13.90 -4.83
N ARG A 240 10.50 13.86 -3.55
CA ARG A 240 10.09 14.87 -2.56
C ARG A 240 10.54 16.27 -2.93
N GLU A 241 11.79 16.43 -3.34
CA GLU A 241 12.37 17.72 -3.73
C GLU A 241 11.84 18.24 -5.09
N SER A 242 11.27 17.36 -5.92
CA SER A 242 10.71 17.76 -7.21
C SER A 242 9.43 18.60 -7.04
N ALA A 243 9.45 19.80 -7.61
CA ALA A 243 8.28 20.67 -7.77
C ALA A 243 7.57 20.47 -9.12
N ASP A 244 8.20 19.77 -10.05
CA ASP A 244 7.70 19.53 -11.41
C ASP A 244 6.91 18.21 -11.49
N GLN A 245 5.68 18.30 -12.00
CA GLN A 245 4.74 17.19 -12.12
C GLN A 245 5.20 16.16 -13.17
N ASN A 246 5.78 16.59 -14.30
CA ASN A 246 6.23 15.68 -15.35
C ASN A 246 7.43 14.86 -14.88
N VAL A 247 8.32 15.50 -14.11
CA VAL A 247 9.45 14.82 -13.45
C VAL A 247 8.94 13.77 -12.46
N SER A 248 7.82 14.01 -11.78
CA SER A 248 7.25 13.06 -10.83
C SER A 248 6.79 11.75 -11.49
N VAL A 249 6.18 11.80 -12.69
CA VAL A 249 5.68 10.60 -13.38
C VAL A 249 6.81 9.70 -13.89
N ASP A 250 7.83 10.28 -14.53
CA ASP A 250 9.00 9.52 -14.97
C ASP A 250 9.77 8.89 -13.80
N LEU A 251 9.86 9.62 -12.68
CA LEU A 251 10.42 9.10 -11.44
C LEU A 251 9.60 7.94 -10.87
N ILE A 252 8.26 8.02 -10.90
CA ILE A 252 7.36 6.94 -10.45
C ILE A 252 7.60 5.67 -11.27
N ARG A 253 7.63 5.77 -12.60
CA ARG A 253 7.90 4.61 -13.48
C ARG A 253 9.27 4.00 -13.15
N PHE A 254 10.29 4.85 -13.02
CA PHE A 254 11.62 4.37 -12.65
C PHE A 254 11.62 3.68 -11.27
N MET A 255 10.84 4.17 -10.30
CA MET A 255 10.68 3.54 -8.99
C MET A 255 9.97 2.18 -9.08
N VAL A 256 8.98 2.01 -9.96
CA VAL A 256 8.36 0.70 -10.25
C VAL A 256 9.40 -0.29 -10.78
N GLU A 257 10.16 0.10 -11.80
CA GLU A 257 11.21 -0.75 -12.35
C GLU A 257 12.28 -1.11 -11.29
N MET A 258 12.63 -0.17 -10.41
CA MET A 258 13.58 -0.44 -9.32
C MET A 258 12.99 -1.41 -8.31
N ALA A 259 11.72 -1.27 -7.95
CA ALA A 259 11.02 -2.18 -7.05
C ALA A 259 11.00 -3.61 -7.59
N GLU A 260 10.70 -3.80 -8.89
CA GLU A 260 10.74 -5.11 -9.53
C GLU A 260 12.14 -5.74 -9.48
N ARG A 261 13.19 -4.94 -9.71
CA ARG A 261 14.58 -5.42 -9.62
C ARG A 261 14.97 -5.77 -8.18
N VAL A 262 14.43 -5.07 -7.18
CA VAL A 262 14.62 -5.43 -5.77
C VAL A 262 14.01 -6.80 -5.48
N LEU A 263 12.78 -7.05 -5.94
CA LEU A 263 12.12 -8.36 -5.78
C LEU A 263 12.95 -9.48 -6.43
N TYR A 264 13.47 -9.25 -7.64
CA TYR A 264 14.35 -10.21 -8.31
C TYR A 264 15.61 -10.51 -7.49
N ALA A 265 16.26 -9.49 -6.91
CA ALA A 265 17.43 -9.69 -6.05
C ALA A 265 17.10 -10.45 -4.75
N ILE A 266 15.91 -10.22 -4.17
CA ILE A 266 15.41 -10.95 -3.00
C ILE A 266 15.22 -12.44 -3.34
N ASP A 267 14.67 -12.75 -4.52
CA ASP A 267 14.51 -14.11 -5.00
C ASP A 267 15.85 -14.81 -5.24
N GLU A 268 16.82 -14.13 -5.86
CA GLU A 268 18.18 -14.68 -6.02
C GLU A 268 18.86 -14.99 -4.68
N ILE A 269 18.68 -14.12 -3.68
CA ILE A 269 19.17 -14.35 -2.31
C ILE A 269 18.48 -15.57 -1.72
N ARG A 270 17.15 -15.70 -1.89
CA ARG A 270 16.36 -16.84 -1.39
C ARG A 270 16.83 -18.15 -2.00
N GLU A 271 16.91 -18.24 -3.32
CA GLU A 271 17.39 -19.43 -4.02
C GLU A 271 18.82 -19.81 -3.59
N SER A 272 19.71 -18.81 -3.51
CA SER A 272 21.10 -19.03 -3.12
C SER A 272 21.19 -19.50 -1.66
N THR A 273 20.36 -18.95 -0.78
CA THR A 273 20.27 -19.36 0.63
C THR A 273 19.80 -20.81 0.75
N ILE A 274 18.75 -21.20 0.01
CA ILE A 274 18.24 -22.59 0.01
C ILE A 274 19.33 -23.56 -0.46
N ARG A 275 19.98 -23.30 -1.59
CA ARG A 275 21.07 -24.15 -2.12
C ARG A 275 22.24 -24.29 -1.16
N ILE A 276 22.49 -23.27 -0.35
CA ILE A 276 23.55 -23.27 0.67
C ILE A 276 23.09 -24.08 1.89
N LEU A 277 21.83 -23.95 2.33
CA LEU A 277 21.24 -24.68 3.46
C LEU A 277 21.01 -26.18 3.18
N GLU A 278 20.78 -26.57 1.93
CA GLU A 278 20.63 -27.97 1.51
C GLU A 278 21.94 -28.76 1.59
N LYS A 279 23.07 -28.10 1.80
CA LYS A 279 24.36 -28.76 1.99
C LYS A 279 24.53 -29.14 3.44
N ASP A 280 24.65 -30.44 3.69
CA ASP A 280 25.01 -30.95 5.01
C ASP A 280 26.31 -30.28 5.49
N HIS A 281 26.34 -29.94 6.79
CA HIS A 281 27.46 -29.31 7.54
C HIS A 281 27.47 -27.76 7.69
N MET A 282 26.31 -27.08 7.64
CA MET A 282 26.24 -25.66 8.01
C MET A 282 26.30 -25.43 9.54
N PRO A 283 27.14 -24.51 10.05
CA PRO A 283 27.10 -24.10 11.45
C PRO A 283 25.72 -23.59 11.87
N ALA A 284 25.27 -23.96 13.07
CA ALA A 284 23.95 -23.59 13.60
C ALA A 284 23.73 -22.06 13.62
N ASP A 285 24.75 -21.31 14.03
CA ASP A 285 24.71 -19.84 14.11
C ASP A 285 24.47 -19.18 12.74
N LEU A 286 25.08 -19.73 11.68
CA LEU A 286 24.91 -19.23 10.32
C LEU A 286 23.51 -19.55 9.79
N LYS A 287 22.97 -20.72 10.13
CA LYS A 287 21.61 -21.13 9.79
C LYS A 287 20.57 -20.23 10.48
N GLU A 288 20.76 -19.93 11.76
CA GLU A 288 19.92 -18.99 12.50
C GLU A 288 19.98 -17.58 11.89
N PHE A 289 21.18 -17.09 11.57
CA PHE A 289 21.37 -15.80 10.93
C PHE A 289 20.63 -15.70 9.58
N LEU A 290 20.78 -16.71 8.71
CA LEU A 290 20.12 -16.75 7.40
C LEU A 290 18.59 -16.80 7.52
N ASN A 291 18.07 -17.54 8.50
CA ASN A 291 16.64 -17.61 8.78
C ASN A 291 16.08 -16.28 9.28
N ARG A 292 16.77 -15.60 10.22
CA ARG A 292 16.36 -14.26 10.69
C ARG A 292 16.32 -13.26 9.54
N HIS A 293 17.33 -13.27 8.68
CA HIS A 293 17.34 -12.42 7.50
C HIS A 293 16.25 -12.80 6.48
N ALA A 294 15.84 -14.06 6.40
CA ALA A 294 14.73 -14.49 5.54
C ALA A 294 13.40 -13.88 5.97
N GLU A 295 13.10 -13.83 7.27
CA GLU A 295 11.88 -13.20 7.78
C GLU A 295 11.85 -11.69 7.50
N ILE A 296 12.98 -10.98 7.71
CA ILE A 296 13.08 -9.56 7.37
C ILE A 296 12.85 -9.32 5.87
N ARG A 297 13.44 -10.17 5.02
CA ARG A 297 13.23 -10.09 3.55
C ARG A 297 11.79 -10.32 3.15
N LYS A 298 11.07 -11.25 3.79
CA LYS A 298 9.66 -11.52 3.51
C LYS A 298 8.78 -10.29 3.74
N SER A 299 9.04 -9.55 4.81
CA SER A 299 8.33 -8.29 5.06
C SER A 299 8.71 -7.18 4.08
N THR A 300 9.96 -7.18 3.60
CA THR A 300 10.46 -6.22 2.60
C THR A 300 9.83 -6.49 1.22
N GLU A 301 9.81 -7.75 0.81
CA GLU A 301 9.18 -8.25 -0.42
C GLU A 301 7.69 -7.90 -0.49
N ALA A 302 6.94 -8.12 0.60
CA ALA A 302 5.52 -7.75 0.66
C ALA A 302 5.33 -6.26 0.33
N ARG A 303 6.10 -5.38 0.97
CA ARG A 303 5.99 -3.93 0.72
C ARG A 303 6.41 -3.51 -0.69
N PHE A 304 7.47 -4.10 -1.26
CA PHE A 304 7.83 -3.81 -2.65
C PHE A 304 6.77 -4.32 -3.63
N THR A 305 6.10 -5.43 -3.32
CA THR A 305 4.96 -5.92 -4.08
C THR A 305 3.78 -4.94 -4.00
N ASP A 306 3.47 -4.45 -2.80
CA ASP A 306 2.42 -3.45 -2.58
C ASP A 306 2.72 -2.15 -3.32
N LEU A 307 3.97 -1.69 -3.29
CA LEU A 307 4.44 -0.52 -4.02
C LEU A 307 4.27 -0.69 -5.53
N ILE A 308 4.70 -1.81 -6.12
CA ILE A 308 4.54 -2.07 -7.55
C ILE A 308 3.06 -2.02 -7.94
N ARG A 309 2.19 -2.60 -7.10
CA ARG A 309 0.75 -2.59 -7.35
C ARG A 309 0.18 -1.17 -7.33
N ILE A 310 0.52 -0.38 -6.31
CA ILE A 310 0.04 0.99 -6.13
C ILE A 310 0.57 1.90 -7.25
N LEU A 311 1.89 1.90 -7.47
CA LEU A 311 2.52 2.74 -8.49
C LEU A 311 2.16 2.27 -9.90
N GLY A 312 1.98 0.98 -10.14
CA GLY A 312 1.57 0.43 -11.42
C GLY A 312 0.11 0.78 -11.78
N GLU A 313 -0.79 0.80 -10.80
CA GLU A 313 -2.15 1.33 -11.00
C GLU A 313 -2.11 2.82 -11.39
N ILE A 314 -1.25 3.61 -10.75
CA ILE A 314 -1.05 5.03 -11.04
C ILE A 314 -0.42 5.23 -12.43
N GLU A 315 0.60 4.45 -12.78
CA GLU A 315 1.28 4.50 -14.09
C GLU A 315 0.32 4.14 -15.22
N THR A 316 -0.42 3.04 -15.09
CA THR A 316 -1.36 2.58 -16.12
C THR A 316 -2.43 3.64 -16.40
N ARG A 317 -2.95 4.27 -15.33
CA ARG A 317 -3.97 5.32 -15.44
C ARG A 317 -3.40 6.66 -15.93
N SER A 318 -2.15 6.97 -15.62
CA SER A 318 -1.46 8.16 -16.18
C SER A 318 -1.18 7.97 -17.68
N THR A 319 -0.70 6.78 -18.07
CA THR A 319 -0.28 6.47 -19.46
C THR A 319 -1.46 6.32 -20.42
N GLN A 320 -2.58 5.74 -19.97
CA GLN A 320 -3.81 5.67 -20.77
C GLN A 320 -4.43 7.05 -21.04
N LYS A 321 -4.05 8.07 -20.25
CA LYS A 321 -4.71 9.38 -20.22
C LYS A 321 -3.84 10.52 -20.74
N GLY A 322 -2.62 10.24 -21.22
CA GLY A 322 -1.75 11.23 -21.85
C GLY A 322 -1.17 12.27 -20.88
N LEU A 323 -1.02 11.89 -19.61
CA LEU A 323 -0.22 12.60 -18.60
C LEU A 323 1.26 12.25 -18.77
#